data_AF-A0A8R2NTS3-F1
#
_entry.id   AF-A0A8R2NTS3-F1
#
_cell.length_a   1.000
_cell.length_b   1.000
_cell.length_c   1.000
_cell.angle_alpha   90.00
_cell.angle_beta   90.00
_cell.angle_gamma   90.00
#
_symmetry.space_group_name_H-M   'P 1'
#
loop_
_entity.id
_entity.type
_entity.pdbx_description
1 polymer ?
#
loop_
_entity_poly.entity_id
_entity_poly.type
_entity_poly.pdbx_seq_one_letter_code
_entity_poly.pdbx_strand_id
1 'polypeptide(L)'
;MYLNNLDYYNNALISDKPLIKLIVNITDQEITIVPNLYVTYNTILRNVTKCLTWLKVLPVWQMESCKYCLTEENKWKNENYKNTLYEEIINNKAILEKIEILRKTSHGLMVDVNKYLKKWKQFKFLWKGSKIKNKGFSTTDTSIQDYENIFNDLKRLLLYFSTMSLHKKIQCIKYV
;
A
#
# COMPACT_ATOMS: atom_id res chain seq x y z
N MET A 1 -9.08 23.74 6.16
CA MET A 1 -8.37 23.35 4.92
C MET A 1 -7.54 22.08 5.08
N TYR A 2 -6.56 22.03 6.00
CA TYR A 2 -5.66 20.88 6.15
C TYR A 2 -6.33 19.59 6.66
N LEU A 3 -7.28 19.72 7.60
CA LEU A 3 -8.10 18.59 8.05
C LEU A 3 -8.87 17.96 6.89
N ASN A 4 -9.53 18.78 6.07
CA ASN A 4 -10.26 18.32 4.88
C ASN A 4 -9.33 17.64 3.88
N ASN A 5 -8.10 18.11 3.71
CA ASN A 5 -7.12 17.47 2.83
C ASN A 5 -6.70 16.08 3.34
N LEU A 6 -6.50 15.93 4.66
CA LEU A 6 -6.20 14.63 5.27
C LEU A 6 -7.38 13.67 5.14
N ASP A 7 -8.61 14.15 5.37
CA ASP A 7 -9.83 13.37 5.17
C ASP A 7 -10.02 12.96 3.71
N TYR A 8 -9.83 13.89 2.78
CA TYR A 8 -9.92 13.60 1.36
C TYR A 8 -8.91 12.53 0.93
N TYR A 9 -7.66 12.64 1.40
CA TYR A 9 -6.64 11.66 1.09
C TYR A 9 -6.95 10.28 1.72
N ASN A 10 -7.43 10.25 2.96
CA ASN A 10 -7.87 9.00 3.59
C ASN A 10 -9.04 8.36 2.84
N ASN A 11 -10.03 9.15 2.43
CA ASN A 11 -11.15 8.68 1.62
C ASN A 11 -10.71 8.17 0.25
N ALA A 12 -9.71 8.81 -0.36
CA ALA A 12 -9.12 8.36 -1.61
C ALA A 12 -8.44 6.99 -1.47
N LEU A 13 -7.78 6.71 -0.34
CA LEU A 13 -7.20 5.39 -0.04
C LEU A 13 -8.25 4.28 0.11
N ILE A 14 -9.40 4.61 0.70
CA ILE A 14 -10.50 3.66 0.91
C ILE A 14 -11.34 3.49 -0.37
N SER A 15 -11.31 4.48 -1.26
CA SER A 15 -12.11 4.48 -2.48
C SER A 15 -11.72 3.34 -3.43
N ASP A 16 -12.67 2.97 -4.29
CA ASP A 16 -12.41 2.10 -5.43
C ASP A 16 -11.69 2.83 -6.58
N LYS A 17 -11.03 3.98 -6.38
CA LYS A 17 -10.23 4.56 -7.47
C LYS A 17 -8.82 3.99 -7.43
N PRO A 18 -8.29 3.34 -8.48
CA PRO A 18 -6.94 2.82 -8.45
C PRO A 18 -5.93 3.98 -8.40
N LEU A 19 -5.26 4.13 -7.26
CA LEU A 19 -4.23 5.15 -7.02
C LEU A 19 -2.83 4.52 -6.93
N ILE A 20 -2.75 3.28 -6.47
CA ILE A 20 -1.51 2.56 -6.24
C ILE A 20 -1.50 1.33 -7.16
N LYS A 21 -0.47 1.23 -7.99
CA LYS A 21 -0.22 0.06 -8.81
C LYS A 21 0.87 -0.78 -8.14
N LEU A 22 0.57 -2.06 -7.92
CA LEU A 22 1.51 -3.05 -7.42
C LEU A 22 1.69 -4.13 -8.49
N ILE A 23 2.94 -4.50 -8.77
CA ILE A 23 3.27 -5.57 -9.70
C ILE A 23 3.58 -6.82 -8.88
N VAL A 24 2.90 -7.93 -9.17
CA VAL A 24 3.12 -9.21 -8.50
C VAL A 24 3.95 -10.12 -9.39
N ASN A 25 5.18 -10.41 -8.96
CA ASN A 25 6.06 -11.32 -9.66
C ASN A 25 6.07 -12.66 -8.94
N ILE A 26 5.78 -13.73 -9.67
CA ILE A 26 5.87 -15.10 -9.18
C ILE A 26 7.18 -15.68 -9.73
N THR A 27 8.10 -16.02 -8.85
CA THR A 27 9.32 -16.77 -9.19
C THR A 27 9.26 -18.16 -8.58
N ASP A 28 10.14 -19.06 -9.03
CA ASP A 28 10.23 -20.45 -8.55
C ASP A 28 10.43 -20.56 -7.03
N GLN A 29 10.99 -19.50 -6.42
CA GLN A 29 11.32 -19.46 -5.01
C GLN A 29 10.25 -18.72 -4.18
N GLU A 30 9.66 -17.64 -4.69
CA GLU A 30 8.74 -16.80 -3.92
C GLU A 30 7.81 -15.91 -4.76
N ILE A 31 6.72 -15.48 -4.13
CA ILE A 31 5.85 -14.42 -4.67
C ILE A 31 6.37 -13.10 -4.11
N THR A 32 6.84 -12.23 -4.99
CA THR A 32 7.33 -10.88 -4.65
C THR A 32 6.38 -9.81 -5.15
N ILE A 33 6.36 -8.65 -4.47
CA ILE A 33 5.63 -7.47 -4.93
C ILE A 33 6.58 -6.30 -5.09
N VAL A 34 6.42 -5.59 -6.19
CA VAL A 34 7.12 -4.34 -6.46
C VAL A 34 6.11 -3.19 -6.64
N PRO A 35 6.20 -2.11 -5.85
CA PRO A 35 7.01 -1.96 -4.63
C PRO A 35 6.53 -2.86 -3.48
N ASN A 36 7.43 -3.21 -2.55
CA ASN A 36 7.08 -3.95 -1.33
C ASN A 36 5.98 -3.21 -0.54
N LEU A 37 5.10 -3.94 0.15
CA LEU A 37 4.09 -3.41 1.07
C LEU A 37 4.65 -2.44 2.10
N TYR A 38 5.82 -2.73 2.67
CA TYR A 38 6.49 -1.83 3.61
C TYR A 38 6.86 -0.49 2.94
N VAL A 39 7.42 -0.57 1.73
CA VAL A 39 7.78 0.62 0.94
C VAL A 39 6.54 1.41 0.55
N THR A 40 5.47 0.72 0.19
CA THR A 40 4.17 1.32 -0.17
C THR A 40 3.57 2.06 1.03
N TYR A 41 3.50 1.40 2.19
CA TYR A 41 3.05 2.01 3.44
C TYR A 41 3.84 3.26 3.80
N ASN A 42 5.17 3.16 3.80
CA ASN A 42 6.03 4.31 4.10
C ASN A 42 5.90 5.43 3.07
N THR A 43 5.65 5.10 1.80
CA THR A 43 5.43 6.11 0.75
C THR A 43 4.13 6.88 1.01
N ILE A 44 3.05 6.19 1.41
CA ILE A 44 1.79 6.84 1.79
C ILE A 44 2.01 7.82 2.95
N LEU A 45 2.69 7.38 4.02
CA LEU A 45 2.96 8.24 5.17
C LEU A 45 3.91 9.39 4.84
N ARG A 46 4.93 9.15 4.03
CA ARG A 46 5.87 10.18 3.57
C ARG A 46 5.15 11.28 2.79
N ASN A 47 4.13 10.96 2.00
CA ASN A 47 3.34 11.97 1.30
C ASN A 47 2.58 12.88 2.28
N VAL A 48 2.05 12.33 3.37
CA VAL A 48 1.43 13.11 4.45
C VAL A 48 2.45 14.01 5.13
N THR A 49 3.61 13.47 5.51
CA THR A 49 4.70 14.26 6.11
C THR A 49 5.13 15.39 5.19
N LYS A 50 5.33 15.11 3.89
CA LYS A 50 5.68 16.13 2.90
C LYS A 50 4.62 17.24 2.86
N CYS A 51 3.34 16.89 2.77
CA CYS A 51 2.25 17.86 2.79
C CYS A 51 2.29 18.77 4.03
N LEU A 52 2.52 18.20 5.21
CA LEU A 52 2.62 18.98 6.45
C LEU A 52 3.90 19.82 6.53
N THR A 53 5.03 19.34 6.00
CA THR A 53 6.28 20.12 6.00
C THR A 53 6.21 21.37 5.13
N TRP A 54 5.36 21.39 4.10
CA TRP A 54 5.12 22.60 3.30
C TRP A 54 4.52 23.74 4.12
N LEU A 55 3.89 23.45 5.27
CA LEU A 55 3.37 24.50 6.16
C LEU A 55 4.49 25.33 6.80
N LYS A 56 5.73 24.81 6.86
CA LYS A 56 6.89 25.54 7.41
C LYS A 56 7.27 26.77 6.59
N VAL A 57 6.92 26.79 5.31
CA VAL A 57 7.28 27.87 4.38
C VAL A 57 6.10 28.80 4.08
N LEU A 58 4.92 28.54 4.68
CA LEU A 58 3.78 29.42 4.50
C LEU A 58 3.98 30.73 5.28
N PRO A 59 3.95 31.90 4.60
CA PRO A 59 4.05 33.18 5.28
C PRO A 59 2.80 33.40 6.14
N VAL A 60 2.99 33.81 7.39
CA VAL A 60 1.90 34.24 8.27
C VAL A 60 1.54 35.67 7.88
N TRP A 61 0.35 35.84 7.28
CA TRP A 61 -0.21 37.17 7.04
C TRP A 61 -0.88 37.64 8.34
N GLN A 62 -0.44 38.77 8.90
CA GLN A 62 -1.14 39.38 10.01
C GLN A 62 -2.50 39.88 9.53
N MET A 63 -3.56 39.50 10.25
CA MET A 63 -4.93 39.98 10.04
C MET A 63 -4.90 41.52 9.98
N GLU A 64 -5.55 42.10 8.97
CA GLU A 64 -5.66 43.55 8.68
C GLU A 64 -4.46 44.27 8.05
N SER A 65 -3.36 43.60 7.69
CA SER A 65 -2.30 44.23 6.89
C SER A 65 -2.24 43.65 5.46
N CYS A 66 -2.69 44.43 4.47
CA CYS A 66 -2.39 44.18 3.05
C CYS A 66 -0.94 44.57 2.71
N LYS A 67 -0.01 44.33 3.64
CA LYS A 67 1.43 44.55 3.47
C LYS A 67 2.12 43.20 3.60
N TYR A 68 2.87 42.85 2.57
CA TYR A 68 3.80 41.72 2.63
C TYR A 68 4.82 42.05 3.74
N CYS A 69 4.79 41.32 4.85
CA CYS A 69 5.84 41.40 5.87
C CYS A 69 7.12 40.81 5.26
N LEU A 70 7.90 41.63 4.57
CA LEU A 70 9.34 41.44 4.53
C LEU A 70 9.79 41.68 5.97
N THR A 71 10.01 40.60 6.72
CA THR A 71 10.80 40.67 7.94
C THR A 71 12.18 41.17 7.51
N GLU A 72 12.38 42.48 7.59
CA GLU A 72 13.68 43.10 7.41
C GLU A 72 14.65 42.41 8.37
N GLU A 73 15.75 41.93 7.79
CA GLU A 73 16.92 41.45 8.49
C GLU A 73 16.74 40.19 9.36
N ASN A 74 16.46 39.04 8.74
CA ASN A 74 17.10 37.81 9.18
C ASN A 74 17.56 36.99 7.97
N LYS A 75 18.66 37.49 7.41
CA LYS A 75 19.62 36.76 6.57
C LYS A 75 19.78 35.34 7.10
N TRP A 76 19.53 34.32 6.26
CA TRP A 76 20.42 33.16 6.05
C TRP A 76 21.18 32.61 7.28
N LYS A 77 20.56 32.64 8.45
CA LYS A 77 21.04 32.07 9.70
C LYS A 77 19.93 31.18 10.19
N ASN A 78 20.24 29.89 10.11
CA ASN A 78 19.53 28.82 10.78
C ASN A 78 19.03 29.28 12.16
N GLU A 79 17.82 28.84 12.52
CA GLU A 79 17.26 28.73 13.89
C GLU A 79 16.04 29.59 14.28
N ASN A 80 15.62 30.61 13.52
CA ASN A 80 14.45 31.41 13.91
C ASN A 80 13.17 31.11 13.08
N TYR A 81 12.69 29.86 13.13
CA TYR A 81 11.33 29.48 12.70
C TYR A 81 10.24 29.88 13.72
N LYS A 82 10.45 30.93 14.52
CA LYS A 82 9.62 31.23 15.70
C LYS A 82 8.20 31.73 15.38
N ASN A 83 7.90 32.12 14.14
CA ASN A 83 6.59 32.65 13.74
C ASN A 83 5.99 31.90 12.54
N THR A 84 5.97 30.56 12.56
CA THR A 84 5.25 29.79 11.52
C THR A 84 4.03 29.11 12.11
N LEU A 85 2.90 29.15 11.39
CA LEU A 85 1.67 28.38 11.69
C LEU A 85 1.93 26.85 11.81
N TYR A 86 3.12 26.38 11.40
CA TYR A 86 3.50 24.98 11.43
C TYR A 86 3.40 24.36 12.83
N GLU A 87 3.98 24.98 13.85
CA GLU A 87 4.00 24.40 15.21
C GLU A 87 2.58 24.33 15.80
N GLU A 88 1.73 25.32 15.54
CA GLU A 88 0.34 25.30 16.00
C GLU A 88 -0.48 24.23 15.28
N ILE A 89 -0.25 24.05 13.97
CA ILE A 89 -0.96 23.07 13.16
C ILE A 89 -0.49 21.64 13.48
N ILE A 90 0.81 21.38 13.62
CA ILE A 90 1.34 20.04 13.89
C ILE A 90 0.95 19.54 15.28
N ASN A 91 0.84 20.45 16.26
CA ASN A 91 0.43 20.14 17.63
C ASN A 91 -1.09 20.14 17.82
N ASN A 92 -1.86 20.46 16.76
CA ASN A 92 -3.31 20.40 16.82
C ASN A 92 -3.79 18.94 16.97
N LYS A 93 -4.53 18.68 18.06
CA LYS A 93 -5.06 17.34 18.38
C LYS A 93 -5.87 16.72 17.25
N ALA A 94 -6.72 17.50 16.57
CA ALA A 94 -7.53 16.99 15.46
C ALA A 94 -6.65 16.53 14.29
N ILE A 95 -5.53 17.19 14.03
CA ILE A 95 -4.59 16.80 12.98
C ILE A 95 -3.89 15.50 13.34
N LEU A 96 -3.41 15.38 14.58
CA LEU A 96 -2.79 14.14 15.07
C LEU A 96 -3.75 12.95 14.99
N GLU A 97 -5.02 13.14 15.34
CA GLU A 97 -6.06 12.11 15.22
C GLU A 97 -6.27 11.67 13.76
N LYS A 98 -6.35 12.63 12.81
CA LYS A 98 -6.48 12.31 11.38
C LYS A 98 -5.26 11.57 10.82
N ILE A 99 -4.05 11.95 11.23
CA ILE A 99 -2.82 11.23 10.85
C ILE A 99 -2.86 9.79 11.36
N GLU A 100 -3.35 9.57 12.59
CA GLU A 100 -3.44 8.24 13.17
C GLU A 100 -4.50 7.37 12.48
N ILE A 101 -5.65 7.95 12.11
CA ILE A 101 -6.64 7.26 11.28
C ILE A 101 -6.02 6.83 9.95
N LEU A 102 -5.30 7.73 9.28
CA LEU A 102 -4.64 7.46 8.00
C LEU A 102 -3.58 6.36 8.13
N ARG A 103 -2.80 6.33 9.20
CA ARG A 103 -1.87 5.23 9.51
C ARG A 103 -2.59 3.89 9.64
N LYS A 104 -3.69 3.86 10.40
CA LYS A 104 -4.51 2.64 10.57
C LYS A 104 -5.12 2.17 9.25
N THR A 105 -5.69 3.09 8.46
CA THR A 105 -6.21 2.80 7.11
C THR A 105 -5.13 2.21 6.21
N SER A 106 -3.95 2.86 6.18
CA SER A 106 -2.82 2.42 5.35
C SER A 106 -2.30 1.05 5.78
N HIS A 107 -2.25 0.79 7.08
CA HIS A 107 -1.88 -0.52 7.60
C HIS A 107 -2.91 -1.59 7.21
N GLY A 108 -4.20 -1.30 7.39
CA GLY A 108 -5.30 -2.19 7.01
C GLY A 108 -5.24 -2.59 5.53
N LEU A 109 -5.01 -1.62 4.65
CA LEU A 109 -4.76 -1.85 3.22
C LEU A 109 -3.62 -2.85 2.99
N MET A 110 -2.46 -2.66 3.63
CA MET A 110 -1.33 -3.59 3.49
C MET A 110 -1.65 -4.99 4.03
N VAL A 111 -2.42 -5.08 5.12
CA VAL A 111 -2.87 -6.36 5.68
C VAL A 111 -3.77 -7.10 4.71
N ASP A 112 -4.72 -6.41 4.10
CA ASP A 112 -5.67 -7.04 3.16
C ASP A 112 -4.98 -7.45 1.87
N VAL A 113 -4.02 -6.66 1.39
CA VAL A 113 -3.12 -7.06 0.30
C VAL A 113 -2.35 -8.32 0.69
N ASN A 114 -1.74 -8.36 1.87
CA ASN A 114 -0.97 -9.52 2.33
C ASN A 114 -1.85 -10.78 2.49
N LYS A 115 -3.08 -10.63 3.01
CA LYS A 115 -4.05 -11.73 3.09
C LYS A 115 -4.36 -12.28 1.71
N TYR A 116 -4.54 -11.43 0.70
CA TYR A 116 -4.78 -11.87 -0.66
C TYR A 116 -3.58 -12.64 -1.23
N LEU A 117 -2.35 -12.16 -1.03
CA LEU A 117 -1.14 -12.88 -1.48
C LEU A 117 -0.95 -14.23 -0.77
N LYS A 118 -1.30 -14.32 0.52
CA LYS A 118 -1.22 -15.58 1.26
C LYS A 118 -2.09 -16.67 0.60
N LYS A 119 -3.23 -16.30 -0.02
CA LYS A 119 -4.03 -17.25 -0.82
C LYS A 119 -3.25 -17.76 -2.01
N TRP A 120 -2.44 -16.93 -2.66
CA TRP A 120 -1.60 -17.39 -3.76
C TRP A 120 -0.46 -18.29 -3.29
N LYS A 121 0.11 -18.06 -2.09
CA LYS A 121 1.18 -18.90 -1.54
C LYS A 121 0.79 -20.39 -1.40
N GLN A 122 -0.50 -20.71 -1.24
CA GLN A 122 -0.96 -22.10 -1.18
C GLN A 122 -0.75 -22.85 -2.51
N PHE A 123 -0.70 -22.14 -3.63
CA PHE A 123 -0.47 -22.68 -4.96
C PHE A 123 1.01 -22.79 -5.32
N LYS A 124 1.92 -22.60 -4.36
CA LYS A 124 3.38 -22.66 -4.58
C LYS A 124 3.85 -23.96 -5.21
N PHE A 125 3.13 -25.07 -5.00
CA PHE A 125 3.43 -26.35 -5.61
C PHE A 125 3.35 -26.34 -7.15
N LEU A 126 2.60 -25.40 -7.75
CA LEU A 126 2.45 -25.29 -9.21
C LEU A 126 3.72 -24.79 -9.90
N TRP A 127 4.47 -23.88 -9.28
CA TRP A 127 5.66 -23.25 -9.88
C TRP A 127 6.98 -23.64 -9.24
N LYS A 128 6.99 -24.27 -8.05
CA LYS A 128 8.24 -24.72 -7.41
C LYS A 128 8.91 -25.90 -8.14
N GLY A 129 8.45 -26.28 -9.32
CA GLY A 129 9.02 -27.36 -10.13
C GLY A 129 9.05 -28.72 -9.43
N SER A 130 8.46 -28.86 -8.24
CA SER A 130 8.17 -30.16 -7.69
C SER A 130 7.16 -30.77 -8.63
N LYS A 131 7.61 -31.71 -9.50
CA LYS A 131 6.79 -32.81 -10.00
C LYS A 131 5.73 -33.01 -8.95
N ILE A 132 4.46 -32.70 -9.25
CA ILE A 132 3.31 -32.81 -8.35
C ILE A 132 3.71 -33.80 -7.28
N LYS A 133 4.17 -33.28 -6.12
CA LYS A 133 4.94 -34.07 -5.14
C LYS A 133 3.90 -34.89 -4.37
N ASN A 134 3.08 -35.62 -5.10
CA ASN A 134 2.28 -36.69 -4.57
C ASN A 134 3.31 -37.66 -4.05
N LYS A 135 3.22 -37.87 -2.75
CA LYS A 135 3.95 -38.86 -1.98
C LYS A 135 3.86 -40.30 -2.56
N GLY A 136 3.22 -40.52 -3.71
CA GLY A 136 3.12 -41.79 -4.42
C GLY A 136 3.89 -41.92 -5.74
N PHE A 137 4.47 -40.87 -6.34
CA PHE A 137 5.16 -41.02 -7.64
C PHE A 137 6.56 -41.62 -7.58
N SER A 138 7.17 -41.69 -6.39
CA SER A 138 8.49 -42.31 -6.20
C SER A 138 8.41 -43.78 -5.84
N THR A 139 7.22 -44.32 -5.62
CA THR A 139 6.99 -45.76 -5.47
C THR A 139 6.61 -46.32 -6.84
N THR A 140 7.26 -47.41 -7.23
CA THR A 140 7.20 -48.05 -8.55
C THR A 140 5.81 -48.57 -8.97
N ASP A 141 4.77 -48.40 -8.15
CA ASP A 141 3.40 -48.85 -8.37
C ASP A 141 2.41 -47.67 -8.32
N THR A 142 2.38 -46.82 -9.34
CA THR A 142 1.28 -45.83 -9.51
C THR A 142 0.25 -46.38 -10.48
N SER A 143 -1.00 -46.50 -10.03
CA SER A 143 -2.09 -47.02 -10.87
C SER A 143 -2.55 -45.97 -11.88
N ILE A 144 -3.17 -46.42 -12.97
CA ILE A 144 -3.80 -45.51 -13.95
C ILE A 144 -4.85 -44.61 -13.27
N GLN A 145 -5.55 -45.12 -12.25
CA GLN A 145 -6.53 -44.37 -11.47
C GLN A 145 -5.91 -43.17 -10.73
N ASP A 146 -4.68 -43.31 -10.26
CA ASP A 146 -3.96 -42.21 -9.58
C ASP A 146 -3.65 -41.07 -10.56
N TYR A 147 -3.31 -41.41 -11.81
CA TYR A 147 -3.13 -40.42 -12.86
C TYR A 147 -4.44 -39.71 -13.21
N GLU A 148 -5.55 -40.43 -13.36
CA GLU A 148 -6.86 -39.82 -13.63
C GLU A 148 -7.27 -38.83 -12.54
N ASN A 149 -7.06 -39.17 -11.27
CA ASN A 149 -7.35 -38.29 -10.14
C ASN A 149 -6.56 -36.98 -10.22
N ILE A 150 -5.28 -37.06 -10.60
CA ILE A 150 -4.41 -35.90 -10.74
C ILE A 150 -4.84 -35.02 -11.90
N PHE A 151 -5.16 -35.60 -13.06
CA PHE A 151 -5.69 -34.85 -14.18
C PHE A 151 -7.00 -34.15 -13.83
N ASN A 152 -7.87 -34.80 -13.06
CA ASN A 152 -9.11 -34.19 -12.56
C ASN A 152 -8.85 -33.03 -11.60
N ASP A 153 -7.87 -33.14 -10.70
CA ASP A 153 -7.49 -32.04 -9.80
C ASP A 153 -6.86 -30.86 -10.56
N LEU A 154 -6.00 -31.13 -11.55
CA LEU A 154 -5.47 -30.09 -12.44
C LEU A 154 -6.58 -29.41 -13.25
N LYS A 155 -7.56 -30.18 -13.74
CA LYS A 155 -8.74 -29.65 -14.44
C LYS A 155 -9.58 -28.75 -13.54
N ARG A 156 -9.77 -29.13 -12.27
CA ARG A 156 -10.46 -28.30 -11.26
C ARG A 156 -9.70 -27.00 -10.99
N LEU A 157 -8.38 -27.06 -10.87
CA LEU A 157 -7.54 -25.86 -10.69
C LEU A 157 -7.60 -24.94 -11.92
N LEU A 158 -7.58 -25.50 -13.13
CA LEU A 158 -7.69 -24.72 -14.37
C LEU A 158 -9.04 -24.01 -14.46
N LEU A 159 -10.14 -24.69 -14.11
CA LEU A 159 -11.45 -24.08 -14.02
C LEU A 159 -11.48 -22.95 -12.98
N TYR A 160 -10.91 -23.19 -11.79
CA TYR A 160 -10.78 -22.18 -10.74
C TYR A 160 -10.03 -20.93 -11.23
N PHE A 161 -8.87 -21.08 -11.89
CA PHE A 161 -8.12 -19.94 -12.41
C PHE A 161 -8.82 -19.25 -13.59
N SER A 162 -9.54 -19.99 -14.43
CA SER A 162 -10.30 -19.41 -15.55
C SER A 162 -11.45 -18.51 -15.09
N THR A 163 -11.97 -18.73 -13.87
CA THR A 163 -13.02 -17.88 -13.27
C THR A 163 -12.45 -16.70 -12.48
N MET A 164 -11.13 -16.64 -12.28
CA MET A 164 -10.50 -15.50 -11.61
C MET A 164 -10.35 -14.30 -12.56
N SER A 165 -10.61 -13.11 -12.05
CA SER A 165 -10.35 -11.88 -12.80
C SER A 165 -8.84 -11.65 -12.98
N LEU A 166 -8.42 -11.37 -14.22
CA LEU A 166 -7.02 -11.06 -14.59
C LEU A 166 -6.42 -9.92 -13.75
N HIS A 167 -7.25 -8.97 -13.35
CA HIS A 167 -6.90 -7.91 -12.42
C HIS A 167 -7.81 -8.02 -11.22
N LYS A 168 -7.21 -8.30 -10.04
CA LYS A 168 -7.91 -8.04 -8.80
C LYS A 168 -7.64 -6.61 -8.36
N LYS A 169 -8.60 -6.05 -7.66
CA LYS A 169 -8.51 -4.72 -7.08
C LYS A 169 -8.90 -4.82 -5.62
N ILE A 170 -8.11 -4.19 -4.76
CA ILE A 170 -8.42 -4.04 -3.34
C ILE A 170 -8.42 -2.54 -3.10
N GLN A 171 -9.62 -1.94 -3.06
CA GLN A 171 -9.81 -0.49 -2.91
C GLN A 171 -8.94 0.28 -3.92
N CYS A 172 -8.05 1.14 -3.43
CA CYS A 172 -7.20 1.97 -4.27
C CYS A 172 -5.99 1.23 -4.88
N ILE A 173 -5.80 -0.06 -4.56
CA ILE A 173 -4.68 -0.87 -5.01
C ILE A 173 -5.10 -1.75 -6.17
N LYS A 174 -4.45 -1.57 -7.32
CA LYS A 174 -4.59 -2.41 -8.50
C LYS A 174 -3.38 -3.32 -8.66
N TYR A 175 -3.64 -4.61 -8.81
CA TYR A 175 -2.63 -5.60 -9.16
C TYR A 175 -2.51 -5.72 -10.69
N VAL A 176 -1.28 -5.75 -11.16
CA VAL A 176 -0.93 -6.06 -12.55
C VAL A 176 0.08 -7.19 -12.57
#